data_AF-A0A6N8Z190-F1
#
_entry.id   AF-A0A6N8Z190-F1
#
_cell.length_a   1.000
_cell.length_b   1.000
_cell.length_c   1.000
_cell.angle_alpha   90.00
_cell.angle_beta   90.00
_cell.angle_gamma   90.00
#
_symmetry.space_group_name_H-M   'P 1'
#
loop_
_entity.id
_entity.type
_entity.pdbx_description
1 polymer ?
#
loop_
_entity_poly.entity_id
_entity_poly.type
_entity_poly.pdbx_seq_one_letter_code
_entity_poly.pdbx_strand_id
1 'polypeptide(L)' 'MGFDGTAWDVAYAALFLASDEARWVSGVTLPVDAGLLAATPLAMFPHLTGEE' A
#
# COMPACT_ATOMS: atom_id res chain seq x y z
N MET A 1 -6.96 7.18 -1.40
CA MET A 1 -7.78 6.59 -2.49
C MET A 1 -9.03 6.03 -1.83
N GLY A 2 -10.21 6.33 -2.34
CA GLY A 2 -11.49 6.10 -1.66
C GLY A 2 -12.02 4.67 -1.74
N PHE A 3 -11.18 3.65 -1.60
CA PHE A 3 -11.61 2.25 -1.51
C PHE A 3 -10.71 1.45 -0.59
N ASP A 4 -11.32 0.50 0.12
CA ASP A 4 -10.60 -0.43 0.98
C ASP A 4 -9.84 -1.47 0.15
N GLY A 5 -8.65 -1.81 0.62
CA GLY A 5 -7.88 -2.92 0.08
C GLY A 5 -8.54 -4.26 0.37
N THR A 6 -8.28 -5.23 -0.49
CA THR A 6 -8.68 -6.62 -0.36
C THR A 6 -7.46 -7.52 -0.16
N ALA A 7 -7.68 -8.79 0.20
CA ALA A 7 -6.59 -9.76 0.29
C ALA A 7 -5.83 -9.94 -1.05
N TRP A 8 -6.49 -9.64 -2.18
CA TRP A 8 -5.87 -9.75 -3.50
C TRP A 8 -4.78 -8.72 -3.76
N ASP A 9 -4.88 -7.52 -3.18
CA ASP A 9 -3.88 -6.46 -3.36
C ASP A 9 -2.51 -6.90 -2.82
N VAL A 10 -2.50 -7.58 -1.67
CA VAL A 10 -1.29 -8.19 -1.11
C VAL A 10 -0.85 -9.41 -1.95
N ALA A 11 -1.79 -10.24 -2.40
CA ALA A 11 -1.48 -11.42 -3.19
C ALA A 11 -0.79 -11.07 -4.51
N TYR A 12 -1.22 -10.01 -5.20
CA TYR A 12 -0.57 -9.54 -6.42
C TYR A 12 0.82 -8.95 -6.17
N ALA A 13 1.02 -8.22 -5.08
CA ALA A 13 2.35 -7.75 -4.71
C ALA A 13 3.31 -8.91 -4.42
N ALA A 14 2.83 -9.94 -3.72
CA ALA A 14 3.60 -11.17 -3.47
C ALA A 14 3.89 -11.93 -4.77
N LEU A 15 2.90 -12.01 -5.68
CA LEU A 15 3.07 -12.64 -6.99
C LEU A 15 4.17 -11.94 -7.81
N PHE A 16 4.16 -10.61 -7.85
CA PHE A 16 5.22 -9.83 -8.49
C PHE A 16 6.60 -10.10 -7.87
N LEU A 17 6.73 -10.08 -6.54
CA LEU A 17 8.01 -10.34 -5.89
C LEU A 17 8.52 -11.77 -6.10
N ALA A 18 7.62 -12.72 -6.35
CA ALA A 18 7.95 -14.11 -6.64
C ALA A 18 8.25 -14.37 -8.13
N SER A 19 8.05 -13.40 -9.02
CA SER A 19 8.18 -13.58 -10.47
C SER A 19 9.56 -13.16 -10.99
N ASP A 20 9.83 -13.51 -12.26
CA ASP A 20 11.10 -13.17 -12.93
C ASP A 20 11.28 -11.65 -13.11
N GLU A 21 10.18 -10.89 -13.15
CA GLU A 21 10.17 -9.43 -13.24
C GLU A 21 10.84 -8.77 -12.02
N ALA A 22 10.82 -9.43 -10.85
CA ALA A 22 11.47 -8.95 -9.63
C ALA A 22 12.94 -9.39 -9.49
N ARG A 23 13.57 -9.98 -10.51
CA ARG A 23 14.95 -10.55 -10.43
C ARG A 23 16.06 -9.62 -9.94
N TRP A 24 15.83 -8.30 -9.96
CA TRP A 24 16.77 -7.27 -9.48
C TRP A 24 16.27 -6.51 -8.25
N VAL A 25 15.15 -6.94 -7.66
CA VAL A 25 14.53 -6.35 -6.47
C VAL A 25 14.81 -7.25 -5.28
N SER A 26 15.69 -6.82 -4.38
CA SER A 26 16.05 -7.57 -3.17
C SER A 26 16.35 -6.61 -2.02
N GLY A 27 16.17 -7.08 -0.79
CA GLY A 27 16.45 -6.30 0.43
C GLY A 27 15.50 -5.13 0.69
N VAL A 28 14.34 -5.10 0.02
CA VAL A 28 13.33 -4.04 0.17
C VAL A 28 12.09 -4.53 0.89
N THR A 29 11.41 -3.62 1.57
CA THR A 29 10.02 -3.80 2.01
C THR A 29 9.13 -3.04 1.03
N LEU A 30 8.11 -3.71 0.48
CA LEU A 30 7.13 -3.10 -0.43
C LEU A 30 5.80 -2.88 0.32
N PRO A 31 5.47 -1.64 0.72
CA PRO A 31 4.19 -1.35 1.36
C PRO A 31 3.01 -1.53 0.40
N VAL A 32 1.95 -2.16 0.89
CA VAL A 32 0.66 -2.33 0.19
C VAL A 32 -0.44 -1.77 1.11
N ASP A 33 -0.51 -0.45 1.21
CA ASP A 33 -1.27 0.26 2.25
C ASP A 33 -2.05 1.47 1.74
N ALA A 34 -2.25 1.55 0.41
CA ALA A 34 -2.87 2.69 -0.26
C ALA A 34 -2.20 4.06 0.02
N GLY A 35 -0.89 4.05 0.34
CA GLY A 35 -0.10 5.26 0.57
C GLY A 35 -0.13 5.78 2.00
N LEU A 36 -0.61 4.98 2.97
CA LEU A 36 -0.68 5.35 4.38
C LEU A 36 0.70 5.75 4.94
N LEU A 37 1.76 5.00 4.63
CA LEU A 37 3.12 5.32 5.08
C LEU A 37 3.73 6.55 4.41
N ALA A 38 3.21 6.96 3.25
CA ALA A 38 3.66 8.15 2.52
C ALA A 38 2.83 9.40 2.86
N ALA A 39 1.59 9.22 3.32
CA ALA A 39 0.71 10.30 3.70
C ALA A 39 1.21 10.96 4.98
N THR A 40 1.34 12.29 4.97
CA THR A 40 1.52 13.04 6.21
C THR A 40 0.21 12.97 7.02
N PRO A 41 0.26 13.07 8.36
CA PRO A 41 -0.95 12.98 9.20
C PRO A 41 -2.05 13.98 8.80
N LEU A 42 -1.69 15.12 8.19
CA LEU A 42 -2.63 16.11 7.69
C LEU A 42 -3.49 15.60 6.52
N ALA A 43 -2.96 14.72 5.68
CA ALA A 43 -3.73 14.14 4.58
C ALA A 43 -4.84 13.19 5.07
N MET A 44 -4.69 12.64 6.28
CA MET A 44 -5.70 11.80 6.93
C MET A 44 -6.62 12.58 7.89
N PHE A 45 -6.31 13.85 8.16
CA PHE A 45 -7.00 14.66 9.17
C PHE A 45 -8.55 14.66 9.05
N PRO A 46 -9.16 14.80 7.86
CA PRO A 46 -10.62 14.78 7.73
C PRO A 46 -11.28 13.48 8.24
N HIS A 47 -10.64 12.34 7.96
CA HIS A 47 -11.13 11.02 8.41
C HIS A 47 -10.87 10.77 9.90
N LEU A 48 -9.95 11.52 10.54
CA LEU A 48 -9.64 11.40 11.96
C LEU A 48 -10.53 12.29 12.84
N THR A 49 -11.02 13.40 12.30
CA THR A 49 -11.91 14.33 13.02
C THR A 49 -13.39 14.01 12.85
N GLY A 50 -13.73 13.08 11.96
CA GLY A 50 -15.13 12.71 11.67
C GLY A 50 -15.89 13.81 10.93
N GLU A 51 -15.19 14.69 10.23
CA GLU A 51 -15.79 15.68 9.34
C GLU A 51 -15.88 15.09 7.92
N GLU A 52 -16.87 14.22 7.72
CA GLU A 52 -17.33 13.79 6.40
C GLU A 52 -18.45 14.72 5.90
#